data_AF-A0A821BH51-F1
#
_entry.id   AF-A0A821BH51-F1
#
_cell.length_a   1.000
_cell.length_b   1.000
_cell.length_c   1.000
_cell.angle_alpha   90.00
_cell.angle_beta   90.00
_cell.angle_gamma   90.00
#
_symmetry.space_group_name_H-M   'P 1'
#
loop_
_entity.id
_entity.type
_entity.pdbx_description
1 polymer ?
#
loop_
_entity_poly.entity_id
_entity_poly.type
_entity_poly.pdbx_seq_one_letter_code
_entity_poly.pdbx_strand_id
1 'polypeptide(L)' 'MRVHLQSDVSACHFAQQLLALGDGKVPVDMTSELVTIPNNFCNIVEPIEVPKT' A
#
# COMPACT_ATOMS: atom_id res chain seq x y z
N MET A 1 -8.74 -2.28 -3.48
CA MET A 1 -7.34 -2.17 -3.96
C MET A 1 -7.01 -3.44 -4.74
N ARG A 2 -6.40 -3.35 -5.92
CA ARG A 2 -5.82 -4.51 -6.65
C ARG A 2 -4.30 -4.42 -6.53
N VAL A 3 -3.65 -5.51 -6.12
CA VAL A 3 -2.20 -5.55 -5.85
C VAL A 3 -1.60 -6.75 -6.55
N HIS A 4 -0.47 -6.56 -7.23
CA HIS A 4 0.34 -7.65 -7.76
C HIS A 4 1.51 -7.88 -6.82
N LEU A 5 1.59 -9.07 -6.24
CA LEU A 5 2.65 -9.44 -5.30
C LEU A 5 3.76 -10.20 -6.03
N GLN A 6 4.99 -9.77 -5.82
CA GLN A 6 6.18 -10.50 -6.24
C GLN A 6 6.33 -11.71 -5.30
N SER A 7 6.67 -12.90 -5.80
CA SER A 7 6.78 -14.12 -4.98
C SER A 7 8.06 -14.16 -4.13
N ASP A 8 8.37 -13.06 -3.45
CA ASP A 8 9.55 -12.87 -2.62
C ASP A 8 9.17 -12.39 -1.20
N VAL A 9 10.19 -12.06 -0.41
CA VAL A 9 10.01 -11.63 0.99
C VAL A 9 9.18 -10.34 1.11
N SER A 10 9.18 -9.47 0.10
CA SER A 10 8.42 -8.22 0.12
C SER A 10 6.92 -8.46 0.14
N ALA A 11 6.42 -9.52 -0.50
CA ALA A 11 5.00 -9.85 -0.49
C ALA A 11 4.50 -10.27 0.90
N CYS A 12 5.33 -10.97 1.67
CA CYS A 12 5.00 -11.32 3.04
C CYS A 12 4.90 -10.06 3.91
N HIS A 13 5.88 -9.16 3.81
CA HIS A 13 5.86 -7.87 4.52
C HIS A 13 4.67 -7.01 4.12
N PHE A 14 4.36 -6.93 2.83
CA PHE A 14 3.18 -6.23 2.33
C PHE A 14 1.89 -6.78 2.95
N ALA A 15 1.69 -8.10 2.91
CA ALA A 15 0.49 -8.74 3.44
C ALA A 15 0.32 -8.49 4.94
N GLN A 16 1.40 -8.56 5.71
CA GLN A 16 1.38 -8.26 7.16
C GLN A 16 0.98 -6.81 7.44
N GLN A 17 1.52 -5.85 6.69
CA GLN A 17 1.15 -4.44 6.83
C GLN A 17 -0.31 -4.18 6.41
N LEU A 18 -0.80 -4.85 5.36
CA LEU A 18 -2.18 -4.73 4.90
C LEU A 18 -3.17 -5.27 5.95
N LEU A 19 -2.83 -6.39 6.59
CA LEU A 19 -3.61 -6.93 7.70
C LEU A 19 -3.61 -5.96 8.89
N ALA A 20 -2.48 -5.37 9.24
CA ALA A 20 -2.41 -4.39 10.33
C ALA A 20 -3.29 -3.15 10.06
N LEU A 21 -3.37 -2.69 8.81
CA LEU A 21 -4.30 -1.63 8.39
C LEU A 21 -5.76 -2.08 8.57
N GLY A 22 -6.12 -3.27 8.09
CA GLY A 22 -7.48 -3.82 8.22
C GLY A 22 -7.92 -4.09 9.66
N ASP A 23 -6.97 -4.47 10.52
CA ASP A 23 -7.17 -4.69 11.96
C ASP A 23 -7.29 -3.38 12.77
N GLY A 24 -7.13 -2.21 12.14
CA GLY A 24 -7.14 -0.92 12.83
C GLY A 24 -5.93 -0.69 13.74
N LYS A 25 -4.81 -1.40 13.51
CA LYS A 25 -3.56 -1.23 14.27
C LYS A 25 -2.74 -0.02 13.82
N VAL A 26 -3.14 0.61 12.72
CA VAL A 26 -2.53 1.87 12.24
C VAL A 26 -3.33 3.05 12.81
N PRO A 27 -2.67 4.02 13.46
CA PRO A 27 -3.35 5.19 14.01
C PRO A 27 -4.14 5.94 12.94
N VAL A 28 -5.36 6.33 13.29
CA VAL A 28 -6.18 7.26 12.51
C VAL A 28 -5.95 8.65 13.08
N ASP A 29 -5.66 9.62 12.21
CA ASP A 29 -5.72 11.02 12.61
C ASP A 29 -7.18 11.41 12.80
N MET A 30 -7.58 11.68 14.04
CA MET A 30 -8.96 12.01 14.41
C MET A 30 -9.45 13.35 13.81
N THR A 31 -8.55 14.20 13.33
CA THR A 31 -8.90 15.49 12.75
C THR A 31 -9.26 15.35 11.27
N SER A 32 -8.49 14.55 10.54
CA SER A 32 -8.68 14.31 9.11
C SER A 32 -9.50 13.05 8.80
N GLU A 33 -9.67 12.18 9.80
CA GLU A 33 -10.24 10.83 9.67
C GLU A 33 -9.44 9.93 8.69
N LEU A 34 -8.16 10.25 8.49
CA LEU A 34 -7.29 9.52 7.57
C LEU A 34 -6.29 8.63 8.31
N VAL A 35 -5.95 7.51 7.68
CA VAL A 35 -4.79 6.69 8.05
C VAL A 35 -3.59 7.12 7.22
N THR A 36 -2.42 7.17 7.85
CA THR A 36 -1.16 7.37 7.13
C THR A 36 -0.62 6.01 6.70
N ILE A 37 -0.48 5.81 5.39
CA ILE A 37 0.12 4.61 4.83
C ILE A 37 1.65 4.64 5.08
N PRO A 38 2.27 3.57 5.58
CA PRO A 38 3.72 3.52 5.77
C PRO A 38 4.48 3.79 4.47
N ASN A 39 5.59 4.54 4.54
CA ASN A 39 6.41 4.88 3.36
C ASN A 39 6.92 3.66 2.58
N ASN A 40 7.07 2.51 3.26
CA ASN A 40 7.53 1.26 2.67
C ASN A 40 6.38 0.29 2.32
N PHE A 41 5.13 0.77 2.29
CA PHE A 41 3.97 -0.08 2.05
C PHE A 41 3.83 -0.50 0.59
N CYS A 42 3.90 0.42 -0.36
CA CYS A 42 3.84 0.10 -1.78
C CYS A 42 4.62 1.12 -2.60
N ASN A 43 5.22 0.66 -3.70
CA ASN A 43 5.73 1.56 -4.74
C ASN A 43 4.55 2.09 -5.56
N ILE A 44 4.44 3.41 -5.66
CA ILE A 44 3.53 4.03 -6.62
C ILE A 44 4.20 3.89 -7.99
N VAL A 45 3.64 3.01 -8.83
CA VAL A 45 4.08 2.90 -10.22
C VAL A 45 3.31 3.94 -11.01
N GLU A 46 4.03 4.90 -11.60
CA GLU A 46 3.42 5.83 -12.53
C GLU A 46 2.82 5.05 -13.71
N PRO A 47 1.60 5.40 -14.17
CA PRO A 47 1.05 4.75 -15.35
C PRO A 47 2.03 4.92 -16.50
N ILE A 48 2.32 3.84 -17.21
CA ILE A 48 3.10 3.90 -18.45
C ILE A 48 2.34 4.83 -19.38
N GLU A 49 2.89 6.00 -19.68
CA GLU A 49 2.41 6.83 -20.78
C GLU A 49 2.57 5.99 -22.05
N VAL A 50 1.47 5.41 -22.53
CA VAL A 50 1.46 4.71 -23.80
C VAL A 50 1.79 5.76 -24.86
N PRO A 51 2.88 5.61 -25.63
CA PRO A 51 3.20 6.57 -26.67
C PRO A 51 2.00 6.69 -27.61
N LYS A 52 1.47 7.91 -27.77
CA LYS A 52 0.43 8.18 -28.75
C LYS A 52 1.05 8.01 -30.14
N THR A 53 0.83 6.86 -30.75
CA THR A 53 1.03 6.62 -32.19
C THR A 53 0.02 7.38 -33.01
#